data_AF-A0A397JQ44-F1
#
_entry.id   AF-A0A397JQ44-F1
#
_cell.length_a   1.000
_cell.length_b   1.000
_cell.length_c   1.000
_cell.angle_alpha   90.00
_cell.angle_beta   90.00
_cell.angle_gamma   90.00
#
_symmetry.space_group_name_H-M   'P 1'
#
loop_
_entity.id
_entity.type
_entity.pdbx_description
1 polymer ?
#
loop_
_entity_poly.entity_id
_entity_poly.type
_entity_poly.pdbx_seq_one_letter_code
_entity_poly.pdbx_strand_id
1 'polypeptide(L)'
;MMEKCWDFEPLKRPTAKELKIQLNKYYYSFDEEIRKQVKTADISNKNFIQYDPNEMHPEAIYTNRYLSFQKPKKFEANTHDTKPWDFEIPDDKEN
;
A
#
# COMPACT_ATOMS: atom_id res chain seq x y z
N MET A 1 -2.25 -8.28 -10.51
CA MET A 1 -2.86 -6.96 -10.16
C MET A 1 -2.13 -6.35 -8.97
N MET A 2 -2.08 -7.04 -7.83
CA MET A 2 -1.30 -6.64 -6.66
C MET A 2 0.18 -6.41 -6.97
N GLU A 3 0.74 -7.23 -7.87
CA GLU A 3 2.13 -7.11 -8.29
C GLU A 3 2.51 -5.76 -8.94
N LYS A 4 1.54 -5.04 -9.51
CA LYS A 4 1.81 -3.71 -10.06
C LYS A 4 1.64 -2.62 -9.00
N CYS A 5 0.88 -2.88 -7.93
CA CYS A 5 0.62 -1.91 -6.86
C CYS A 5 1.83 -1.70 -5.96
N TRP A 6 2.68 -2.71 -5.79
CA TRP A 6 3.89 -2.65 -4.97
C TRP A 6 5.17 -2.34 -5.77
N ASP A 7 5.04 -1.85 -7.02
CA ASP A 7 6.21 -1.51 -7.83
C ASP A 7 7.04 -0.42 -7.13
N PHE A 8 8.36 -0.59 -7.09
CA PHE A 8 9.27 0.38 -6.47
C PHE A 8 9.20 1.75 -7.16
N GLU A 9 8.92 1.77 -8.46
CA GLU A 9 8.76 2.98 -9.24
C GLU A 9 7.29 3.45 -9.21
N PRO A 10 6.97 4.61 -8.61
CA PRO A 10 5.59 5.06 -8.44
C PRO A 10 4.83 5.22 -9.76
N LEU A 11 5.52 5.60 -10.84
CA LEU A 11 4.92 5.80 -12.17
C LEU A 11 4.48 4.49 -12.84
N LYS A 12 5.03 3.35 -12.40
CA LYS A 12 4.63 2.02 -12.89
C LYS A 12 3.42 1.47 -12.12
N ARG A 13 3.05 2.08 -10.99
CA ARG A 13 1.88 1.67 -10.21
C ARG A 13 0.60 2.07 -10.94
N PRO A 14 -0.45 1.24 -10.86
CA PRO A 14 -1.74 1.59 -11.44
C PRO A 14 -2.38 2.72 -10.64
N THR A 15 -3.09 3.59 -11.36
CA THR A 15 -3.96 4.58 -10.76
C THR A 15 -5.19 3.93 -10.12
N ALA A 16 -5.82 4.63 -9.18
CA ALA A 16 -7.07 4.16 -8.56
C ALA A 16 -8.18 3.90 -9.60
N LYS A 17 -8.22 4.69 -10.68
CA LYS A 17 -9.18 4.50 -11.79
C LYS A 17 -8.95 3.19 -12.53
N GLU A 18 -7.70 2.86 -12.84
CA GLU A 18 -7.36 1.61 -13.53
C GLU A 18 -7.65 0.39 -12.67
N LEU A 19 -7.33 0.46 -11.36
CA LEU A 19 -7.69 -0.58 -10.40
C LEU A 19 -9.20 -0.79 -10.35
N LYS A 20 -10.00 0.29 -10.25
CA LYS A 20 -11.46 0.19 -10.27
C LYS A 20 -11.99 -0.51 -11.52
N ILE A 21 -11.48 -0.15 -12.70
CA ILE A 21 -11.91 -0.75 -13.97
C ILE A 21 -11.60 -2.25 -13.99
N GLN A 22 -10.41 -2.64 -13.53
CA GLN A 22 -10.01 -4.03 -13.46
C GLN A 22 -10.84 -4.83 -12.43
N LEU A 23 -11.06 -4.27 -11.23
CA LEU A 23 -11.84 -4.92 -10.16
C LEU A 23 -13.32 -5.06 -10.52
N ASN A 24 -13.89 -4.08 -11.22
CA ASN A 24 -15.29 -4.13 -11.66
C ASN A 24 -15.62 -5.40 -12.47
N LYS A 25 -14.66 -5.94 -13.23
CA LYS A 25 -14.85 -7.18 -13.99
C LYS A 25 -15.22 -8.36 -13.08
N TYR A 26 -14.58 -8.45 -11.92
CA TYR A 26 -14.84 -9.52 -10.95
C TYR A 26 -16.15 -9.28 -10.19
N TYR A 27 -16.45 -8.02 -9.86
CA TYR A 27 -17.70 -7.64 -9.20
C TYR A 27 -18.95 -8.00 -10.02
N TYR A 28 -18.91 -7.76 -11.34
CA TYR A 28 -20.00 -8.11 -12.25
C TYR A 28 -19.93 -9.53 -12.79
N SER A 29 -18.87 -10.30 -12.47
CA SER A 29 -18.84 -11.71 -12.85
C SER A 29 -19.95 -12.46 -12.12
N PHE A 30 -20.69 -13.29 -12.85
CA PHE A 30 -21.63 -14.26 -12.28
C PHE A 30 -20.91 -15.52 -11.82
N ASP A 31 -19.61 -15.42 -11.56
CA ASP A 31 -18.81 -16.52 -11.06
C ASP A 31 -19.20 -16.81 -9.60
N GLU A 32 -19.85 -17.94 -9.40
CA GLU A 32 -20.33 -18.38 -8.09
C GLU A 32 -19.17 -18.70 -7.13
N GLU A 33 -18.03 -19.13 -7.66
CA GLU A 33 -16.83 -19.42 -6.86
C GLU A 33 -16.28 -18.14 -6.25
N ILE A 34 -16.14 -17.08 -7.05
CA ILE A 34 -15.70 -15.76 -6.58
C ILE A 34 -16.66 -15.25 -5.49
N ARG A 35 -17.98 -15.37 -5.69
CA ARG A 35 -18.97 -14.95 -4.69
C ARG A 35 -18.84 -15.73 -3.38
N LYS A 36 -18.55 -17.03 -3.45
CA LYS A 36 -18.35 -17.87 -2.25
C LYS A 36 -17.07 -17.48 -1.50
N GLN A 37 -15.99 -17.17 -2.22
CA GLN A 37 -14.74 -16.70 -1.62
C GLN A 37 -14.93 -15.36 -0.92
N VAL A 38 -15.62 -14.39 -1.55
CA VAL A 38 -15.95 -13.09 -0.94
C VAL A 38 -16.75 -13.27 0.35
N LYS A 39 -17.82 -14.10 0.34
CA LYS A 39 -18.60 -14.38 1.56
C LYS A 39 -17.77 -15.00 2.68
N THR A 40 -16.87 -15.92 2.34
CA THR A 40 -15.98 -16.56 3.32
C THR A 40 -15.01 -15.55 3.93
N ALA A 41 -14.47 -14.65 3.11
CA ALA A 41 -13.61 -13.57 3.56
C ALA A 41 -14.38 -12.59 4.47
N ASP A 42 -15.61 -12.19 4.11
CA ASP A 42 -16.44 -11.30 4.93
C ASP A 42 -16.73 -11.89 6.31
N ILE A 43 -17.03 -13.19 6.38
CA ILE A 43 -17.24 -13.88 7.66
C ILE A 43 -15.96 -13.87 8.49
N SER A 44 -14.81 -14.14 7.88
CA SER A 44 -13.50 -14.15 8.54
C SER A 44 -13.10 -12.75 9.02
N ASN A 45 -13.46 -11.72 8.24
CA ASN A 45 -13.18 -10.31 8.51
C ASN A 45 -14.19 -9.66 9.47
N LYS A 46 -15.11 -10.43 10.07
CA LYS A 46 -16.13 -9.88 10.98
C LYS A 46 -15.52 -9.12 12.18
N ASN A 47 -14.32 -9.50 12.60
CA ASN A 47 -13.58 -8.84 13.68
C ASN A 47 -12.45 -7.95 13.15
N PHE A 48 -12.51 -7.51 11.88
CA PHE A 48 -11.51 -6.62 11.32
C PHE A 48 -11.53 -5.30 12.08
N ILE A 49 -10.39 -4.96 12.68
CA ILE A 49 -10.23 -3.70 13.40
C ILE A 49 -10.25 -2.59 12.35
N GLN A 50 -11.16 -1.65 12.51
CA GLN A 50 -11.19 -0.48 11.64
C GLN A 50 -9.89 0.29 11.84
N TYR A 51 -9.19 0.59 10.75
CA TYR A 51 -7.98 1.40 10.80
C TYR A 51 -8.29 2.78 11.40
N ASP A 52 -7.74 3.06 12.58
CA ASP A 52 -7.69 4.41 13.15
C ASP A 52 -6.30 4.99 12.89
N PRO A 53 -6.18 6.08 12.09
CA PRO A 53 -4.89 6.71 11.83
C PRO A 53 -4.21 7.30 13.08
N ASN A 54 -4.92 7.45 14.20
CA ASN A 54 -4.37 7.91 15.47
C ASN A 54 -3.90 6.77 16.36
N GLU A 55 -4.28 5.52 16.06
CA GLU A 55 -3.92 4.34 16.83
C GLU A 55 -2.75 3.62 16.16
N MET A 56 -1.61 3.54 16.85
CA MET A 56 -0.42 2.85 16.36
C MET A 56 -0.42 1.41 16.89
N HIS A 57 -0.26 0.43 16.00
CA HIS A 57 -0.14 -0.96 16.43
C HIS A 57 1.08 -1.10 17.36
N PRO A 58 0.99 -1.84 18.49
CA PRO A 58 2.09 -1.94 19.45
C PRO A 58 3.39 -2.52 18.85
N GLU A 59 3.27 -3.32 17.79
CA GLU A 59 4.41 -3.90 17.07
C GLU A 59 4.87 -3.05 15.86
N ALA A 60 4.29 -1.87 15.66
CA ALA A 60 4.68 -0.99 14.57
C ALA A 60 6.10 -0.42 14.82
N ILE A 61 7.09 -0.96 14.12
CA ILE A 61 8.46 -0.43 14.09
C ILE A 61 8.57 0.86 13.27
N TYR A 62 7.61 1.10 12.38
CA TYR A 62 7.53 2.33 11.59
C TYR A 62 6.74 3.38 12.37
N THR A 63 7.37 3.97 13.40
CA THR A 63 6.88 5.23 13.95
C THR A 63 6.92 6.23 12.81
N ASN A 64 5.80 6.89 12.50
CA ASN A 64 5.68 7.88 11.43
C ASN A 64 6.89 8.83 11.45
N ARG A 65 7.92 8.50 10.67
CA ARG A 65 9.20 9.21 10.71
C ARG A 65 8.84 10.56 10.12
N TYR A 66 8.84 11.61 10.95
CA TYR A 66 8.50 12.96 10.52
C TYR A 66 9.32 13.28 9.27
N LEU A 67 8.68 13.18 8.10
CA LEU A 67 9.33 13.42 6.82
C LEU A 67 9.54 14.93 6.77
N SER A 68 10.74 15.37 7.13
CA SER A 68 11.15 16.78 7.20
C SER A 68 11.03 17.55 5.87
N PHE A 69 10.53 16.87 4.82
CA PHE A 69 10.35 17.39 3.47
C PHE A 69 8.98 18.05 3.24
N GLN A 70 8.13 18.24 4.25
CA GLN A 70 6.91 19.09 4.14
C GLN A 70 7.20 20.59 3.87
N LYS A 71 8.40 20.94 3.42
CA LYS A 71 8.58 22.20 2.69
C LYS A 71 8.05 21.96 1.28
N PRO A 72 7.06 22.73 0.77
CA PRO A 72 6.64 22.59 -0.61
C PRO A 72 7.84 22.88 -1.52
N LYS A 73 8.49 21.83 -2.05
CA LYS A 73 9.42 21.97 -3.15
C LYS A 73 8.59 22.47 -4.32
N LYS A 74 8.85 23.69 -4.77
CA LYS A 74 8.39 24.15 -6.09
C LYS A 74 8.91 23.12 -7.08
N PHE A 75 7.99 22.39 -7.70
CA PHE A 75 8.32 21.41 -8.71
C PHE A 75 8.68 22.20 -9.96
N GLU A 76 9.95 22.60 -10.10
CA GLU A 76 10.47 22.85 -11.43
C GLU A 76 10.58 21.47 -12.07
N ALA A 77 9.80 21.29 -13.13
CA ALA A 77 9.96 20.17 -14.03
C ALA A 77 11.46 20.06 -14.37
N ASN A 78 11.92 18.82 -14.53
CA ASN A 78 13.10 18.36 -15.29
C ASN A 78 14.07 17.54 -14.41
N THR A 79 14.30 16.30 -14.84
CA THR A 79 15.35 15.35 -14.42
C THR A 79 15.23 14.74 -13.02
N HIS A 80 14.62 13.56 -12.95
CA HIS A 80 14.58 12.69 -11.77
C HIS A 80 15.86 11.86 -11.63
N ASP A 81 16.93 12.46 -11.10
CA ASP A 81 18.01 11.68 -10.48
C ASP A 81 17.60 11.30 -9.05
N THR A 82 16.74 10.28 -8.93
CA THR A 82 16.45 9.69 -7.62
C THR A 82 17.45 8.59 -7.36
N LYS A 83 18.62 8.93 -6.80
CA LYS A 83 19.51 7.91 -6.23
C LYS A 83 18.75 7.18 -5.12
N PRO A 84 18.64 5.85 -5.15
CA PRO A 84 18.18 5.10 -3.99
C PRO A 84 19.12 5.42 -2.83
N TRP A 85 18.58 5.88 -1.71
CA TRP A 85 19.37 6.07 -0.50
C TRP A 85 19.61 4.71 0.12
N ASP A 86 20.88 4.33 0.26
CA ASP A 86 21.29 3.11 0.96
C ASP A 86 20.76 3.18 2.40
N PHE A 87 19.74 2.37 2.67
CA PHE A 87 19.18 2.21 4.00
C PHE A 87 20.05 1.16 4.70
N GLU A 88 21.02 1.60 5.49
CA GLU A 88 21.73 0.70 6.41
C GLU A 88 20.75 0.30 7.52
N ILE A 89 20.27 -0.94 7.46
CA ILE A 89 19.52 -1.56 8.55
C ILE A 89 20.56 -2.01 9.58
N PRO A 90 20.51 -1.52 10.84
CA PRO A 90 21.44 -1.96 11.86
C PRO A 90 21.18 -3.44 12.19
N ASP A 91 22.25 -4.23 12.26
CA ASP A 91 22.16 -5.64 12.64
C ASP A 91 21.52 -5.78 14.02
N ASP A 92 20.42 -6.54 14.06
CA ASP A 92 19.77 -6.94 15.30
C ASP A 92 20.78 -7.76 16.12
N LYS A 93 21.26 -7.18 17.23
CA LYS A 93 22.07 -7.91 18.21
C LYS A 93 21.13 -8.84 18.98
N GLU A 94 21.09 -10.09 18.57
CA GLU A 94 20.54 -11.19 19.39
C GLU A 94 21.27 -11.22 20.74
N ASN A 95 20.49 -11.26 21.82
CA ASN A 95 20.93 -11.54 23.18
C ASN A 95 20.07 -12.68 23.72
#